data_AF-A0A3N7H6K3-F1
#
_entry.id   AF-A0A3N7H6K3-F1
#
_cell.length_a   1.000
_cell.length_b   1.000
_cell.length_c   1.000
_cell.angle_alpha   90.00
_cell.angle_beta   90.00
_cell.angle_gamma   90.00
#
_symmetry.space_group_name_H-M   'P 1'
#
loop_
_entity.id
_entity.type
_entity.pdbx_description
1 polymer ?
#
loop_
_entity_poly.entity_id
_entity_poly.type
_entity_poly.pdbx_seq_one_letter_code
_entity_poly.pdbx_strand_id
1 'polypeptide(L)'
;MSEVRETDLAKIYRKKQQIKDLEAEIADLYERMGDLTPDSYVAGDFILKVRENRRFNAAQAKRALSPAEYEKILKTVPDAKIARAVLDEDTFAMTQKVVGVVREVVRVEDEDA
;
A
#
# COMPACT_ATOMS: atom_id res chain seq x y z
N MET A 1 7.11 34.68 -43.66
CA MET A 1 6.61 33.60 -42.77
C MET A 1 7.67 32.56 -42.39
N SER A 2 8.81 32.45 -43.09
CA SER A 2 9.88 31.49 -42.74
C SER A 2 10.86 31.98 -41.66
N GLU A 3 11.27 33.25 -41.67
CA GLU A 3 12.27 33.79 -40.72
C GLU A 3 11.84 33.73 -39.24
N VAL A 4 10.55 33.91 -38.95
CA VAL A 4 10.01 33.78 -37.58
C VAL A 4 10.13 32.33 -37.08
N ARG A 5 9.97 31.34 -37.96
CA ARG A 5 10.07 29.92 -37.60
C ARG A 5 11.53 29.49 -37.38
N GLU A 6 12.48 30.02 -38.16
CA GLU A 6 13.91 29.77 -37.95
C GLU A 6 14.42 30.39 -36.64
N THR A 7 13.99 31.61 -36.32
CA THR A 7 14.38 32.27 -35.06
C THR A 7 13.81 31.58 -33.83
N ASP A 8 12.58 31.07 -33.89
CA ASP A 8 11.98 30.32 -32.78
C ASP A 8 12.57 28.91 -32.62
N LEU A 9 12.92 28.22 -33.72
CA LEU A 9 13.68 26.96 -33.67
C LEU A 9 15.06 27.15 -33.03
N ALA A 10 15.75 28.24 -33.36
CA ALA A 10 17.03 28.58 -32.73
C ALA A 10 16.87 28.86 -31.22
N LYS A 11 15.80 29.55 -30.79
CA LYS A 11 15.48 29.75 -29.37
C LYS A 11 15.17 28.44 -28.66
N ILE A 12 14.39 27.55 -29.28
CA ILE A 12 14.09 26.22 -28.73
C ILE A 12 15.38 25.41 -28.56
N TYR A 13 16.28 25.44 -29.55
CA TYR A 13 17.56 24.73 -29.46
C TYR A 13 18.42 25.27 -28.32
N ARG A 14 18.53 26.60 -28.18
CA ARG A 14 19.23 27.23 -27.05
C ARG A 14 18.62 26.83 -25.70
N LYS A 15 17.29 26.83 -25.58
CA LYS A 15 16.60 26.40 -24.36
C LYS A 15 16.83 24.92 -24.05
N LYS A 16 16.83 24.05 -25.05
CA LYS A 16 17.18 22.63 -24.88
C LYS A 16 18.62 22.45 -24.41
N GLN A 17 19.55 23.26 -24.90
CA GLN A 17 20.93 23.22 -24.43
C GLN A 17 21.02 23.68 -22.97
N GLN A 18 20.36 24.80 -22.62
CA GLN A 18 20.29 25.27 -21.23
C GLN A 18 19.70 24.23 -20.28
N ILE A 19 18.68 23.47 -20.69
CA ILE A 19 18.12 22.37 -19.89
C ILE A 19 19.18 21.31 -19.64
N LYS A 20 19.91 20.88 -20.68
CA LYS A 20 20.97 19.88 -20.53
C LYS A 20 22.09 20.35 -19.63
N ASP A 21 22.49 21.61 -19.76
CA ASP A 21 23.55 22.20 -18.94
C ASP A 21 23.11 22.26 -17.46
N LEU A 22 21.86 22.64 -17.19
CA LEU A 22 21.27 22.65 -15.86
C LEU A 22 21.08 21.24 -15.27
N GLU A 23 20.69 20.26 -16.10
CA GLU A 23 20.59 18.85 -15.69
C GLU A 23 21.96 18.28 -15.30
N ALA A 24 23.00 18.63 -16.06
CA ALA A 24 24.38 18.24 -15.73
C ALA A 24 24.86 18.92 -14.44
N GLU A 25 24.59 20.21 -14.26
CA GLU A 25 24.93 20.93 -13.03
C GLU A 25 24.21 20.33 -11.80
N ILE A 26 22.94 19.96 -11.94
CA ILE A 26 22.19 19.24 -10.89
C ILE A 26 22.85 17.89 -10.58
N ALA A 27 23.24 17.13 -11.59
CA ALA A 27 23.91 15.84 -11.40
C ALA A 27 25.25 16.00 -10.67
N ASP A 28 26.08 16.97 -11.05
CA ASP A 28 27.34 17.30 -10.38
C ASP A 28 27.12 17.71 -8.92
N LEU A 29 26.06 18.48 -8.64
CA LEU A 29 25.69 18.87 -7.28
C LEU A 29 25.27 17.64 -6.45
N TYR A 30 24.49 16.71 -7.01
CA TYR A 30 24.13 15.47 -6.35
C TYR A 30 25.36 14.58 -6.08
N GLU A 31 26.29 14.46 -7.04
CA GLU A 31 27.52 13.68 -6.87
C GLU A 31 28.39 14.23 -5.73
N ARG A 32 28.48 15.56 -5.60
CA ARG A 32 29.17 16.23 -4.49
C ARG A 32 28.47 16.05 -3.14
N MET A 33 27.16 15.82 -3.15
CA MET A 33 26.36 15.61 -1.94
C MET A 33 26.39 14.16 -1.43
N GLY A 34 26.97 13.21 -2.18
CA GLY A 34 27.17 11.82 -1.73
C GLY A 34 25.87 11.06 -1.50
N ASP A 35 25.63 10.59 -0.26
CA ASP A 35 24.48 9.75 0.11
C ASP A 35 23.14 10.52 0.28
N LEU A 36 23.10 11.81 -0.07
CA LEU A 36 21.87 12.60 -0.02
C LEU A 36 21.05 12.31 -1.28
N THR A 37 19.98 11.54 -1.10
CA THR A 37 18.99 11.30 -2.15
C THR A 37 18.23 12.59 -2.48
N PRO A 38 17.60 12.71 -3.67
CA PRO A 38 16.78 13.87 -4.04
C PRO A 38 15.70 14.27 -3.01
N ASP A 39 15.25 13.31 -2.19
CA ASP A 39 14.27 13.51 -1.13
C ASP A 39 14.90 13.86 0.24
N SER A 40 16.20 14.20 0.25
CA SER A 40 16.92 14.66 1.45
C SER A 40 17.10 16.17 1.41
N TYR A 41 16.64 16.88 2.44
CA TYR A 41 16.82 18.33 2.54
C TYR A 41 17.30 18.75 3.93
N VAL A 42 18.09 19.83 3.93
CA VAL A 42 18.63 20.44 5.14
C VAL A 42 17.51 21.20 5.86
N ALA A 43 17.34 20.94 7.15
CA ALA A 43 16.37 21.59 8.01
C ALA A 43 17.08 22.09 9.29
N GLY A 44 17.65 23.30 9.21
CA GLY A 44 18.50 23.84 10.27
C GLY A 44 19.77 23.00 10.44
N ASP A 45 20.03 22.55 11.67
CA ASP A 45 21.20 21.71 12.00
C ASP A 45 21.03 20.22 11.65
N PHE A 46 19.91 19.83 11.02
CA PHE A 46 19.57 18.45 10.72
C PHE A 46 19.43 18.18 9.22
N ILE A 47 19.65 16.92 8.82
CA ILE A 47 19.35 16.42 7.47
C ILE A 47 18.10 15.55 7.57
N LEU A 48 17.00 15.98 6.95
CA LEU A 48 15.80 15.17 6.83
C LEU A 48 15.97 14.22 5.66
N LYS A 49 15.90 12.91 5.91
CA LYS A 49 15.90 11.86 4.88
C LYS A 49 14.48 11.36 4.69
N VAL A 50 13.82 11.76 3.61
CA VAL A 50 12.50 11.22 3.28
C VAL A 50 12.70 9.90 2.52
N ARG A 51 12.03 8.84 2.97
CA ARG A 51 12.01 7.54 2.29
C ARG A 51 10.56 7.12 2.09
N GLU A 52 10.23 6.69 0.88
CA GLU A 52 8.94 6.04 0.62
C GLU A 52 8.85 4.73 1.40
N ASN A 53 7.89 4.64 2.34
CA ASN A 53 7.58 3.39 3.01
C ASN A 53 6.52 2.62 2.20
N ARG A 54 6.97 1.69 1.35
CA ARG A 54 6.07 0.86 0.55
C ARG A 54 5.53 -0.29 1.39
N ARG A 55 4.21 -0.35 1.51
CA ARG A 55 3.48 -1.46 2.18
C ARG A 55 2.83 -2.36 1.15
N PHE A 56 2.63 -3.63 1.52
CA PHE A 56 1.90 -4.58 0.69
C PHE A 56 0.45 -4.10 0.49
N ASN A 57 -0.01 -4.09 -0.76
CA ASN A 57 -1.36 -3.71 -1.13
C ASN A 57 -2.04 -4.88 -1.86
N ALA A 58 -3.01 -5.52 -1.20
CA ALA A 58 -3.70 -6.68 -1.72
C ALA A 58 -4.45 -6.40 -3.03
N ALA A 59 -5.06 -5.22 -3.17
CA ALA A 59 -5.79 -4.84 -4.38
C ALA A 59 -4.85 -4.65 -5.57
N GLN A 60 -3.65 -4.09 -5.34
CA GLN A 60 -2.63 -3.96 -6.36
C GLN A 60 -2.01 -5.33 -6.71
N ALA A 61 -1.73 -6.17 -5.72
CA ALA A 61 -1.23 -7.52 -5.93
C ALA A 61 -2.17 -8.37 -6.79
N LYS A 62 -3.50 -8.27 -6.56
CA LYS A 62 -4.50 -8.97 -7.39
C LYS A 62 -4.48 -8.56 -8.87
N ARG A 63 -4.11 -7.31 -9.16
CA ARG A 63 -4.03 -6.80 -10.54
C ARG A 63 -2.67 -7.09 -11.19
N ALA A 64 -1.61 -7.10 -10.39
CA ALA A 64 -0.23 -7.18 -10.87
C ALA A 64 0.28 -8.62 -11.00
N LEU A 65 -0.20 -9.54 -10.15
CA LEU A 65 0.23 -10.94 -10.16
C LEU A 65 -0.65 -11.78 -11.08
N SER A 66 -0.08 -12.87 -11.61
CA SER A 66 -0.88 -13.91 -12.25
C SER A 66 -1.81 -14.58 -11.22
N PRO A 67 -2.93 -15.18 -11.64
CA PRO A 67 -3.83 -15.88 -10.73
C PRO A 67 -3.12 -16.94 -9.87
N ALA A 68 -2.21 -17.71 -10.47
CA ALA A 68 -1.45 -18.74 -9.79
C ALA A 68 -0.45 -18.19 -8.76
N GLU A 69 0.13 -17.02 -8.99
CA GLU A 69 1.02 -16.36 -8.01
C GLU A 69 0.22 -15.68 -6.90
N TYR A 70 -0.92 -15.10 -7.23
CA TYR A 70 -1.82 -14.50 -6.26
C TYR A 70 -2.40 -15.57 -5.31
N GLU A 71 -2.76 -16.74 -5.82
CA GLU A 71 -3.23 -17.86 -5.00
C GLU A 71 -2.19 -18.33 -3.97
N LYS A 72 -0.89 -18.31 -4.32
CA LYS A 72 0.18 -18.69 -3.38
C LYS A 72 0.30 -17.76 -2.18
N ILE A 73 -0.12 -16.51 -2.31
CA ILE A 73 -0.05 -15.51 -1.24
C ILE A 73 -1.38 -15.33 -0.51
N LEU A 74 -2.46 -15.98 -0.97
CA LEU A 74 -3.74 -15.94 -0.29
C LEU A 74 -3.72 -16.82 0.96
N LYS A 75 -4.11 -16.23 2.09
CA LYS A 75 -4.39 -16.98 3.32
C LYS A 75 -5.80 -17.57 3.23
N THR A 76 -5.90 -18.89 3.10
CA THR A 76 -7.18 -19.59 3.20
C THR A 76 -7.57 -19.72 4.67
N VAL A 77 -8.77 -19.23 5.02
CA VAL A 77 -9.34 -19.34 6.36
C VAL A 77 -10.72 -19.96 6.22
N PRO A 78 -11.08 -20.97 7.03
CA PRO A 78 -12.42 -21.52 7.03
C PRO A 78 -13.47 -20.44 7.32
N ASP A 79 -14.54 -20.40 6.51
CA ASP A 79 -15.66 -19.48 6.70
C ASP A 79 -16.71 -20.13 7.62
N ALA A 80 -16.99 -19.49 8.75
CA ALA A 80 -17.93 -20.01 9.75
C ALA A 80 -19.37 -20.08 9.24
N LYS A 81 -19.79 -19.19 8.34
CA LYS A 81 -21.15 -19.20 7.76
C LYS A 81 -21.29 -20.40 6.84
N ILE A 82 -20.27 -20.67 6.02
CA ILE A 82 -20.25 -21.86 5.15
C ILE A 82 -20.21 -23.12 6.01
N ALA A 83 -19.36 -23.16 7.03
CA ALA A 83 -19.26 -24.31 7.94
C ALA A 83 -20.60 -24.64 8.60
N ARG A 84 -21.36 -23.64 9.08
CA ARG A 84 -22.69 -23.83 9.67
C ARG A 84 -23.73 -24.33 8.66
N ALA A 85 -23.58 -24.01 7.38
CA ALA A 85 -24.51 -24.45 6.33
C ALA A 85 -24.22 -25.88 5.82
N VAL A 86 -22.97 -26.35 5.97
CA VAL A 86 -22.50 -27.62 5.40
C VAL A 86 -22.39 -28.71 6.46
N LEU A 87 -21.97 -28.37 7.68
CA LEU A 87 -21.81 -29.31 8.78
C LEU A 87 -23.14 -29.47 9.52
N ASP A 88 -23.39 -30.68 10.01
CA ASP A 88 -24.45 -30.92 10.99
C ASP A 88 -24.14 -30.22 12.33
N GLU A 89 -25.16 -30.10 13.16
CA GLU A 89 -25.10 -29.31 14.40
C GLU A 89 -24.06 -29.84 15.39
N ASP A 90 -23.96 -31.17 15.53
CA ASP A 90 -23.01 -31.81 16.43
C ASP A 90 -21.56 -31.60 15.95
N THR A 91 -21.31 -31.85 14.66
CA THR A 91 -19.98 -31.66 14.06
C THR A 91 -19.55 -30.19 14.12
N PHE A 92 -20.49 -29.25 13.87
CA PHE A 92 -20.20 -27.82 13.97
C PHE A 92 -19.86 -27.42 15.41
N ALA A 93 -20.60 -27.92 16.41
CA ALA A 93 -20.35 -27.64 17.82
C ALA A 93 -18.94 -28.08 18.28
N MET A 94 -18.43 -29.22 17.77
CA MET A 94 -17.07 -29.68 18.09
C MET A 94 -15.97 -28.75 17.59
N THR A 95 -16.24 -27.92 16.58
CA THR A 95 -15.27 -26.95 16.05
C THR A 95 -15.21 -25.65 16.86
N GLN A 96 -16.15 -25.44 17.79
CA GLN A 96 -16.26 -24.23 18.57
C GLN A 96 -15.43 -24.30 19.85
N LYS A 97 -14.80 -23.19 20.20
CA LYS A 97 -14.16 -23.02 21.52
C LYS A 97 -14.98 -22.07 22.38
N VAL A 98 -15.07 -22.36 23.66
CA VAL A 98 -15.70 -21.46 24.62
C VAL A 98 -14.82 -20.23 24.83
N VAL A 99 -15.34 -19.05 24.48
CA VAL A 99 -14.66 -17.75 24.64
C VAL A 99 -15.35 -16.83 25.66
N GLY A 100 -16.51 -17.25 26.19
CA GLY A 100 -17.27 -16.50 27.18
C GLY A 100 -18.50 -17.28 27.66
N VAL A 101 -19.12 -16.81 28.74
CA VAL A 101 -20.32 -17.43 29.34
C VAL A 101 -21.43 -16.40 29.36
N VAL A 102 -22.57 -16.72 28.77
CA VAL A 102 -23.79 -15.92 28.91
C VAL A 102 -24.55 -16.45 30.12
N ARG A 103 -24.90 -15.56 31.05
CA ARG A 103 -25.73 -15.90 32.21
C ARG A 103 -27.15 -15.46 31.93
N GLU A 104 -28.05 -16.41 31.84
CA GLU A 104 -29.49 -16.16 31.80
C GLU A 104 -30.08 -16.35 33.19
N VAL A 105 -30.83 -15.35 33.68
CA VAL A 105 -31.54 -15.43 34.95
C VAL A 105 -33.01 -15.62 34.62
N VAL A 106 -33.48 -16.86 34.70
CA VAL A 106 -34.90 -17.20 34.52
C VAL A 106 -35.58 -17.09 35.88
N ARG A 107 -36.64 -16.27 35.97
CA ARG A 107 -37.47 -16.15 37.16
C ARG A 107 -38.29 -17.42 37.32
N VAL A 108 -38.16 -18.08 38.46
CA VAL A 108 -39.09 -19.15 38.84
C VAL A 108 -40.38 -18.48 39.30
N GLU A 109 -41.48 -18.75 38.61
CA GLU A 109 -42.81 -18.42 39.09
C GLU A 109 -43.34 -19.66 39.82
N ASP A 110 -43.69 -19.51 41.10
CA ASP A 110 -44.34 -20.56 41.86
C ASP A 110 -45.77 -20.71 41.33
N GLU A 111 -46.02 -21.76 40.55
CA GLU A 111 -47.37 -22.31 40.36
C GLU A 111 -47.78 -22.95 41.70
N ASP A 112 -48.31 -22.14 42.63
CA ASP A 112 -49.36 -22.48 43.62
C ASP A 112 -49.22 -21.66 44.92
N ALA A 113 -50.12 -20.69 45.10
CA ALA A 113 -50.57 -20.19 46.41
C ALA A 113 -52.03 -19.74 46.34
#